data_AF-A0A8T0WT59-F1
#
_entry.id   AF-A0A8T0WT59-F1
#
_cell.length_a   1.000
_cell.length_b   1.000
_cell.length_c   1.000
_cell.angle_alpha   90.00
_cell.angle_beta   90.00
_cell.angle_gamma   90.00
#
_symmetry.space_group_name_H-M   'P 1'
#
loop_
_entity.id
_entity.type
_entity.pdbx_description
1 polymer ?
#
loop_
_entity_poly.entity_id
_entity_poly.type
_entity_poly.pdbx_seq_one_letter_code
_entity_poly.pdbx_strand_id
1 'polypeptide(L)'
;MASSSSTPTPRRRHAAAAAANTVGEWAVVSAAGEWRVKEEVGKHQLMRRTGLPARDLRALAPPLAHPSASILGRDRAVVVCLDGVRAVVTASEVLVPGPRDPAAAQLVRDLLARLGGGSAPTPTASPAPPQDGSATNGQELGGGKVLPFELRALEVCLEFACKSLEQEAYPALDELSSKVSTLNLERVRQIKSRLVAISGRVQKVREELERLLDDDLDMAAMHLSEKLAYQAAGHSSRHDIEEEASASDEERDDDDIEEHGESSRDGNHGTSSILGFTPRIDELEILLEAYFVQIDGTLNKLSTLREYVEDTEDYINIMLDDKQNQLLQMGIMLSTGTLVITCGILVTGVLAMNIHIPLYKAPTIVFWQATGGVVGGVVALYLMALLWYRRSGILR
;
A
#
# COMPACT_ATOMS: atom_id res chain seq x y z
N MET A 1 56.40 -15.81 6.45
CA MET A 1 55.42 -15.18 5.54
C MET A 1 54.05 -15.25 6.20
N ALA A 2 53.29 -14.16 6.27
CA ALA A 2 52.09 -14.08 7.10
C ALA A 2 50.81 -14.42 6.30
N SER A 3 49.91 -15.17 6.92
CA SER A 3 48.58 -15.53 6.38
C SER A 3 47.56 -14.42 6.65
N SER A 4 46.93 -13.89 5.59
CA SER A 4 45.95 -12.80 5.68
C SER A 4 44.52 -13.28 5.90
N SER A 5 44.03 -13.23 7.14
CA SER A 5 42.62 -13.46 7.48
C SER A 5 41.81 -12.16 7.40
N SER A 6 40.83 -12.08 6.51
CA SER A 6 40.00 -10.87 6.30
C SER A 6 38.82 -10.79 7.28
N THR A 7 38.84 -9.84 8.21
CA THR A 7 37.72 -9.51 9.11
C THR A 7 36.73 -8.53 8.46
N PRO A 8 35.40 -8.78 8.50
CA PRO A 8 34.40 -7.84 7.96
C PRO A 8 34.17 -6.65 8.90
N THR A 9 34.13 -5.43 8.35
CA THR A 9 34.01 -4.18 9.14
C THR A 9 32.59 -3.90 9.65
N PRO A 10 32.38 -3.48 10.91
CA PRO A 10 31.06 -3.30 11.53
C PRO A 10 30.38 -1.96 11.17
N ARG A 11 30.38 -1.56 9.89
CA ARG A 11 30.04 -0.19 9.47
C ARG A 11 28.54 0.09 9.21
N ARG A 12 27.66 -0.92 9.25
CA ARG A 12 26.25 -0.80 8.81
C ARG A 12 25.23 -0.41 9.89
N ARG A 13 25.54 -0.53 11.19
CA ARG A 13 24.59 -0.20 12.29
C ARG A 13 24.53 1.29 12.65
N HIS A 14 25.65 2.01 12.62
CA HIS A 14 25.68 3.43 13.03
C HIS A 14 25.01 4.40 12.03
N ALA A 15 24.91 4.03 10.75
CA ALA A 15 24.23 4.85 9.74
C ALA A 15 22.73 5.06 10.05
N ALA A 16 22.06 4.03 10.57
CA ALA A 16 20.63 4.11 10.94
C ALA A 16 20.38 5.03 12.16
N ALA A 17 21.34 5.16 13.07
CA ALA A 17 21.23 6.04 14.23
C ALA A 17 21.43 7.53 13.89
N ALA A 18 22.24 7.83 12.87
CA ALA A 18 22.53 9.21 12.45
C ALA A 18 21.31 9.89 11.79
N ALA A 19 20.46 9.14 11.08
CA ALA A 19 19.26 9.66 10.41
C ALA A 19 18.15 10.12 11.37
N ALA A 20 18.24 9.80 12.66
CA ALA A 20 17.20 10.13 13.64
C ALA A 20 17.26 11.59 14.15
N ASN A 21 18.30 12.35 13.81
CA ASN A 21 18.59 13.66 14.42
C ASN A 21 18.96 14.76 13.40
N THR A 22 18.74 14.53 12.10
CA THR A 22 18.93 15.55 11.08
C THR A 22 17.83 16.60 11.15
N VAL A 23 18.22 17.88 11.18
CA VAL A 23 17.32 18.98 10.82
C VAL A 23 16.88 18.73 9.37
N GLY A 24 15.58 18.55 9.17
CA GLY A 24 15.01 18.33 7.84
C GLY A 24 14.64 19.65 7.19
N GLU A 25 14.74 19.71 5.87
CA GLU A 25 14.13 20.78 5.08
C GLU A 25 12.61 20.64 5.06
N TRP A 26 11.90 21.76 5.16
CA TRP A 26 10.44 21.80 5.02
C TRP A 26 10.04 22.87 4.01
N ALA A 27 9.18 22.50 3.06
CA ALA A 27 8.39 23.49 2.33
C ALA A 27 7.24 23.96 3.23
N VAL A 28 7.06 25.27 3.32
CA VAL A 28 5.89 25.91 3.92
C VAL A 28 5.05 26.49 2.79
N VAL A 29 3.76 26.16 2.74
CA VAL A 29 2.77 26.78 1.84
C VAL A 29 1.71 27.48 2.69
N SER A 30 1.54 28.78 2.52
CA SER A 30 0.60 29.60 3.30
C SER A 30 -0.75 29.76 2.61
N ALA A 31 -1.81 30.01 3.38
CA ALA A 31 -3.11 30.48 2.91
C ALA A 31 -3.04 31.77 2.06
N ALA A 32 -1.96 32.56 2.20
CA ALA A 32 -1.70 33.73 1.36
C ALA A 32 -1.14 33.40 -0.04
N GLY A 33 -1.03 32.12 -0.42
CA GLY A 33 -0.42 31.69 -1.69
C GLY A 33 1.11 31.78 -1.73
N GLU A 34 1.75 32.25 -0.66
CA GLU A 34 3.20 32.20 -0.54
C GLU A 34 3.69 30.77 -0.27
N TRP A 35 4.73 30.33 -0.98
CA TRP A 35 5.52 29.17 -0.60
C TRP A 35 6.96 29.58 -0.26
N ARG A 36 7.54 28.94 0.76
CA ARG A 36 8.93 29.19 1.19
C ARG A 36 9.57 27.87 1.64
N VAL A 37 10.73 27.51 1.07
CA VAL A 37 11.58 26.44 1.65
C VAL A 37 12.27 27.00 2.90
N LYS A 38 12.17 26.27 4.01
CA LYS A 38 12.94 26.54 5.23
C LYS A 38 13.87 25.35 5.49
N GLU A 39 15.16 25.56 5.29
CA GLU A 39 16.21 24.54 5.46
C GLU A 39 16.36 24.12 6.93
N GLU A 40 16.01 24.99 7.90
CA GLU A 40 16.28 24.80 9.33
C GLU A 40 15.04 24.76 10.25
N VAL A 41 13.94 24.07 9.90
CA VAL A 41 12.84 23.87 10.87
C VAL A 41 13.16 22.71 11.83
N GLY A 42 13.91 23.03 12.89
CA GLY A 42 14.27 22.06 13.93
C GLY A 42 13.05 21.45 14.64
N LYS A 43 13.10 20.16 15.00
CA LYS A 43 11.97 19.39 15.55
C LYS A 43 11.23 20.10 16.70
N HIS A 44 11.95 20.71 17.64
CA HIS A 44 11.36 21.44 18.76
C HIS A 44 10.63 22.73 18.34
N GLN A 45 11.06 23.39 17.27
CA GLN A 45 10.36 24.54 16.71
C GLN A 45 9.06 24.09 16.02
N LEU A 46 9.10 22.97 15.29
CA LEU A 46 7.92 22.36 14.69
C LEU A 46 6.88 21.99 15.76
N MET A 47 7.29 21.28 16.83
CA MET A 47 6.42 20.93 17.96
C MET A 47 5.75 22.17 18.59
N ARG A 48 6.48 23.26 18.83
CA ARG A 48 5.91 24.50 19.40
C ARG A 48 4.95 25.21 18.44
N ARG A 49 5.19 25.13 17.12
CA ARG A 49 4.41 25.80 16.07
C ARG A 49 3.10 25.07 15.75
N THR A 50 3.11 23.74 15.76
CA THR A 50 1.96 22.90 15.38
C THR A 50 1.23 22.27 16.56
N GLY A 51 1.78 22.36 17.78
CA GLY A 51 1.29 21.66 18.97
C GLY A 51 1.55 20.14 18.98
N LEU A 52 2.16 19.59 17.93
CA LEU A 52 2.28 18.15 17.77
C LEU A 52 3.26 17.51 18.78
N PRO A 53 2.89 16.41 19.46
CA PRO A 53 3.79 15.67 20.32
C PRO A 53 4.89 14.96 19.51
N ALA A 54 6.04 14.72 20.16
CA ALA A 54 7.23 14.15 19.52
C ALA A 54 7.05 12.73 18.93
N ARG A 55 5.93 12.06 19.23
CA ARG A 55 5.51 10.75 18.71
C ARG A 55 4.89 10.88 17.31
N ASP A 56 3.98 11.83 17.10
CA ASP A 56 3.25 12.03 15.84
C ASP A 56 4.22 12.46 14.73
N LEU A 57 5.21 13.30 15.09
CA LEU A 57 6.33 13.68 14.21
C LEU A 57 7.25 12.51 13.79
N ARG A 58 7.03 11.27 14.27
CA ARG A 58 7.71 10.08 13.74
C ARG A 58 7.02 9.51 12.49
N ALA A 59 5.71 9.72 12.30
CA ALA A 59 5.02 9.30 11.08
C ALA A 59 5.55 10.05 9.83
N LEU A 60 5.96 11.31 10.04
CA LEU A 60 6.59 12.17 9.03
C LEU A 60 8.06 11.83 8.74
N ALA A 61 8.67 10.88 9.46
CA ALA A 61 10.05 10.48 9.21
C ALA A 61 10.19 9.70 7.89
N PRO A 62 11.38 9.69 7.25
CA PRO A 62 11.65 8.83 6.10
C PRO A 62 11.32 7.36 6.41
N PRO A 63 10.71 6.61 5.47
CA PRO A 63 10.06 5.34 5.77
C PRO A 63 11.03 4.25 6.23
N LEU A 64 10.99 3.92 7.51
CA LEU A 64 11.71 2.79 8.10
C LEU A 64 10.95 1.48 7.85
N ALA A 65 11.19 0.90 6.68
CA ALA A 65 10.77 -0.43 6.22
C ALA A 65 9.26 -0.70 6.05
N HIS A 66 8.36 0.13 6.57
CA HIS A 66 6.91 -0.06 6.42
C HIS A 66 6.20 1.22 5.97
N PRO A 67 5.31 1.17 4.97
CA PRO A 67 4.34 2.24 4.73
C PRO A 67 3.25 2.16 5.81
N SER A 68 3.16 3.23 6.60
CA SER A 68 2.03 3.51 7.50
C SER A 68 1.19 4.61 6.84
N ALA A 69 -0.06 4.30 6.51
CA ALA A 69 -1.08 5.32 6.37
C ALA A 69 -1.49 5.77 7.78
N SER A 70 -1.72 7.08 7.96
CA SER A 70 -2.33 7.67 9.17
C SER A 70 -2.79 9.10 8.87
N ILE A 71 -4.06 9.40 9.16
CA ILE A 71 -4.61 10.75 9.20
C ILE A 71 -4.96 11.02 10.66
N LEU A 72 -4.40 12.08 11.24
CA LEU A 72 -4.46 12.30 12.68
C LEU A 72 -4.79 13.75 13.03
N GLY A 73 -6.01 13.96 13.51
CA GLY A 73 -6.45 15.23 14.07
C GLY A 73 -5.78 15.56 15.41
N ARG A 74 -5.42 16.83 15.59
CA ARG A 74 -4.97 17.44 16.85
C ARG A 74 -5.47 18.87 16.92
N ASP A 75 -5.49 19.46 18.11
CA ASP A 75 -6.14 20.75 18.40
C ASP A 75 -5.67 21.96 17.59
N ARG A 76 -4.50 21.85 16.93
CA ARG A 76 -3.88 22.92 16.13
C ARG A 76 -3.27 22.43 14.81
N ALA A 77 -3.38 21.15 14.48
CA ALA A 77 -2.77 20.56 13.29
C ALA A 77 -3.41 19.21 12.91
N VAL A 78 -3.45 18.90 11.62
CA VAL A 78 -3.73 17.55 11.11
C VAL A 78 -2.44 16.98 10.53
N VAL A 79 -2.05 15.77 10.95
CA VAL A 79 -0.92 15.05 10.35
C VAL A 79 -1.47 14.12 9.28
N VAL A 80 -1.04 14.31 8.04
CA VAL A 80 -1.41 13.46 6.90
C VAL A 80 -0.19 12.68 6.45
N CYS A 81 -0.20 11.37 6.68
CA CYS A 81 0.76 10.43 6.12
C CYS A 81 -0.03 9.42 5.28
N LEU A 82 -0.01 9.58 3.96
CA LEU A 82 -0.65 8.66 3.01
C LEU A 82 0.41 8.17 2.02
N ASP A 83 0.04 7.32 1.06
CA ASP A 83 1.05 6.78 0.15
C ASP A 83 1.66 7.90 -0.72
N GLY A 84 3.00 7.98 -0.74
CA GLY A 84 3.75 9.10 -1.32
C GLY A 84 3.62 10.46 -0.60
N VAL A 85 2.69 10.63 0.35
CA VAL A 85 2.32 11.92 0.94
C VAL A 85 2.73 12.01 2.42
N ARG A 86 3.43 13.10 2.77
CA ARG A 86 3.67 13.50 4.17
C ARG A 86 3.41 14.99 4.29
N ALA A 87 2.50 15.39 5.17
CA ALA A 87 2.20 16.78 5.42
C ALA A 87 1.76 17.01 6.88
N VAL A 88 2.01 18.21 7.40
CA VAL A 88 1.27 18.76 8.53
C VAL A 88 0.45 19.93 8.03
N VAL A 89 -0.87 19.80 8.11
CA VAL A 89 -1.82 20.87 7.81
C VAL A 89 -2.10 21.64 9.10
N THR A 90 -2.13 22.96 9.03
CA THR A 90 -2.67 23.85 10.07
C THR A 90 -3.74 24.74 9.45
N ALA A 91 -4.47 25.53 10.25
CA ALA A 91 -5.51 26.44 9.74
C ALA A 91 -5.01 27.55 8.77
N SER A 92 -3.70 27.80 8.68
CA SER A 92 -3.14 28.90 7.87
C SER A 92 -1.90 28.53 7.04
N GLU A 93 -1.31 27.36 7.25
CA GLU A 93 -0.15 26.87 6.49
C GLU A 93 -0.04 25.33 6.47
N VAL A 94 0.48 24.80 5.36
CA VAL A 94 0.83 23.38 5.17
C VAL A 94 2.36 23.23 5.19
N LEU A 95 2.84 22.16 5.82
CA LEU A 95 4.25 21.87 6.04
C LEU A 95 4.61 20.50 5.45
N VAL A 96 5.38 20.48 4.36
CA VAL A 96 5.79 19.25 3.65
C VAL A 96 7.29 19.00 3.91
N PRO A 97 7.70 17.86 4.49
CA PRO A 97 9.10 17.52 4.72
C PRO A 97 9.78 17.07 3.42
N GLY A 98 11.08 17.37 3.29
CA GLY A 98 11.93 16.86 2.21
C GLY A 98 11.57 17.34 0.79
N PRO A 99 11.43 18.66 0.53
CA PRO A 99 11.04 19.20 -0.79
C PRO A 99 12.03 18.92 -1.96
N ARG A 100 13.17 18.27 -1.70
CA ARG A 100 14.08 17.72 -2.74
C ARG A 100 13.60 16.39 -3.33
N ASP A 101 12.65 15.70 -2.70
CA ASP A 101 12.00 14.51 -3.26
C ASP A 101 11.05 14.92 -4.40
N PRO A 102 11.12 14.29 -5.60
CA PRO A 102 10.23 14.62 -6.72
C PRO A 102 8.73 14.48 -6.41
N ALA A 103 8.35 13.55 -5.53
CA ALA A 103 6.95 13.38 -5.11
C ALA A 103 6.50 14.56 -4.22
N ALA A 104 7.28 14.89 -3.19
CA ALA A 104 7.04 16.05 -2.33
C ALA A 104 7.04 17.37 -3.12
N ALA A 105 7.94 17.50 -4.11
CA ALA A 105 8.01 18.66 -4.99
C ALA A 105 6.78 18.79 -5.91
N GLN A 106 6.13 17.68 -6.31
CA GLN A 106 4.86 17.73 -7.04
C GLN A 106 3.70 18.08 -6.10
N LEU A 107 3.61 17.46 -4.93
CA LEU A 107 2.61 17.79 -3.91
C LEU A 107 2.63 19.29 -3.54
N VAL A 108 3.82 19.89 -3.40
CA VAL A 108 3.96 21.34 -3.15
C VAL A 108 3.48 22.21 -4.33
N ARG A 109 3.64 21.76 -5.58
CA ARG A 109 3.08 22.46 -6.76
C ARG A 109 1.55 22.40 -6.77
N ASP A 110 0.97 21.24 -6.47
CA ASP A 110 -0.47 21.03 -6.48
C ASP A 110 -1.16 21.78 -5.33
N LEU A 111 -0.53 21.79 -4.14
CA LEU A 111 -0.92 22.64 -3.00
C LEU A 111 -0.87 24.13 -3.37
N LEU A 112 0.22 24.60 -3.99
CA LEU A 112 0.34 26.01 -4.38
C LEU A 112 -0.74 26.41 -5.40
N ALA A 113 -1.05 25.56 -6.37
CA ALA A 113 -2.07 25.81 -7.38
C ALA A 113 -3.49 25.89 -6.79
N ARG A 114 -3.87 24.97 -5.89
CA ARG A 114 -5.23 24.93 -5.31
C ARG A 114 -5.45 25.89 -4.13
N LEU A 115 -4.41 26.17 -3.34
CA LEU A 115 -4.50 27.06 -2.17
C LEU A 115 -4.30 28.53 -2.56
N GLY A 116 -3.38 28.82 -3.50
CA GLY A 116 -3.07 30.20 -3.94
C GLY A 116 -4.19 30.89 -4.72
N GLY A 117 -5.11 30.13 -5.34
CA GLY A 117 -6.23 30.68 -6.12
C GLY A 117 -7.32 31.38 -5.29
N GLY A 118 -7.24 31.37 -3.96
CA GLY A 118 -8.29 31.89 -3.07
C GLY A 118 -8.36 33.41 -2.91
N SER A 119 -7.44 34.18 -3.50
CA SER A 119 -7.40 35.65 -3.32
C SER A 119 -7.08 36.40 -4.62
N ALA A 120 -8.14 36.74 -5.36
CA ALA A 120 -8.12 37.80 -6.36
C ALA A 120 -9.02 38.95 -5.85
N PRO A 121 -8.46 39.99 -5.20
CA PRO A 121 -9.26 41.15 -4.78
C PRO A 121 -9.66 41.97 -6.01
N THR A 122 -10.92 41.87 -6.43
CA THR A 122 -11.48 42.67 -7.53
C THR A 122 -11.37 44.17 -7.18
N PRO A 123 -10.59 44.98 -7.93
CA PRO A 123 -10.51 46.41 -7.67
C PRO A 123 -11.83 47.09 -8.07
N THR A 124 -12.43 47.82 -7.13
CA THR A 124 -13.77 48.37 -7.28
C THR A 124 -13.82 49.63 -8.17
N ALA A 125 -14.99 49.85 -8.77
CA ALA A 125 -15.53 51.12 -9.27
C ALA A 125 -15.04 51.70 -10.62
N SER A 126 -15.88 51.49 -11.65
CA SER A 126 -16.54 52.61 -12.37
C SER A 126 -17.89 52.15 -12.96
N PRO A 127 -18.86 53.07 -13.21
CA PRO A 127 -20.28 52.70 -13.40
C PRO A 127 -20.72 52.40 -14.84
N ALA A 128 -21.95 51.89 -14.97
CA ALA A 128 -22.59 51.40 -16.20
C ALA A 128 -23.02 52.50 -17.21
N PRO A 129 -23.46 52.09 -18.42
CA PRO A 129 -24.91 52.04 -18.68
C PRO A 129 -25.40 50.70 -19.32
N PRO A 130 -26.72 50.41 -19.35
CA PRO A 130 -27.26 49.07 -19.64
C PRO A 130 -27.65 48.82 -21.10
N GLN A 131 -27.67 47.55 -21.52
CA GLN A 131 -28.42 47.02 -22.67
C GLN A 131 -28.92 45.59 -22.39
N ASP A 132 -30.00 45.19 -23.06
CA ASP A 132 -30.79 44.00 -22.73
C ASP A 132 -30.30 42.68 -23.36
N GLY A 133 -30.48 41.59 -22.60
CA GLY A 133 -31.08 40.34 -23.09
C GLY A 133 -30.34 39.47 -24.11
N SER A 134 -29.72 38.38 -23.64
CA SER A 134 -29.97 37.05 -24.21
C SER A 134 -29.61 35.94 -23.21
N ALA A 135 -30.42 34.89 -23.13
CA ALA A 135 -30.18 33.76 -22.23
C ALA A 135 -29.26 32.73 -22.88
N THR A 136 -28.17 32.35 -22.19
CA THR A 136 -27.44 31.11 -22.46
C THR A 136 -27.23 30.37 -21.13
N ASN A 137 -27.86 29.21 -20.99
CA ASN A 137 -27.76 28.40 -19.77
C ASN A 137 -26.40 27.69 -19.71
N GLY A 138 -25.38 28.40 -19.20
CA GLY A 138 -24.22 27.77 -18.57
C GLY A 138 -24.65 27.27 -17.19
N GLN A 139 -24.51 25.97 -16.92
CA GLN A 139 -25.07 25.35 -15.72
C GLN A 139 -24.14 25.53 -14.50
N GLU A 140 -24.21 26.70 -13.85
CA GLU A 140 -23.54 26.98 -12.57
C GLU A 140 -24.18 26.16 -11.43
N LEU A 141 -23.73 24.91 -11.28
CA LEU A 141 -24.14 24.02 -10.20
C LEU A 141 -23.45 24.40 -8.88
N GLY A 142 -24.13 25.27 -8.12
CA GLY A 142 -23.84 25.54 -6.72
C GLY A 142 -22.96 26.77 -6.48
N GLY A 143 -23.49 27.73 -5.73
CA GLY A 143 -22.69 28.79 -5.11
C GLY A 143 -21.82 28.18 -4.02
N GLY A 144 -20.63 27.71 -4.40
CA GLY A 144 -19.75 26.93 -3.54
C GLY A 144 -19.36 27.67 -2.27
N LYS A 145 -19.73 27.11 -1.11
CA LYS A 145 -19.07 27.45 0.16
C LYS A 145 -17.57 27.21 -0.03
N VAL A 146 -16.77 28.22 0.27
CA VAL A 146 -15.32 28.13 0.16
C VAL A 146 -14.80 27.26 1.30
N LEU A 147 -14.50 25.98 1.01
CA LEU A 147 -13.99 25.03 2.00
C LEU A 147 -12.84 25.64 2.81
N PRO A 148 -12.82 25.45 4.16
CA PRO A 148 -11.73 25.87 5.03
C PRO A 148 -10.35 25.46 4.50
N PHE A 149 -9.33 26.24 4.83
CA PHE A 149 -7.97 26.05 4.33
C PHE A 149 -7.45 24.64 4.64
N GLU A 150 -7.71 24.15 5.85
CA GLU A 150 -7.31 22.82 6.30
C GLU A 150 -8.01 21.68 5.52
N LEU A 151 -9.29 21.85 5.17
CA LEU A 151 -10.04 20.85 4.40
C LEU A 151 -9.59 20.82 2.94
N ARG A 152 -9.29 21.97 2.33
CA ARG A 152 -8.73 22.03 0.97
C ARG A 152 -7.29 21.53 0.90
N ALA A 153 -6.50 21.73 1.95
CA ALA A 153 -5.18 21.14 2.06
C ALA A 153 -5.26 19.60 2.19
N LEU A 154 -6.22 19.09 2.96
CA LEU A 154 -6.51 17.66 3.04
C LEU A 154 -6.99 17.09 1.70
N GLU A 155 -7.89 17.79 1.00
CA GLU A 155 -8.38 17.44 -0.34
C GLU A 155 -7.21 17.20 -1.33
N VAL A 156 -6.26 18.15 -1.41
CA VAL A 156 -5.08 18.01 -2.29
C VAL A 156 -4.20 16.83 -1.88
N CYS A 157 -4.04 16.57 -0.59
CA CYS A 157 -3.26 15.44 -0.09
C CYS A 157 -3.92 14.10 -0.43
N LEU A 158 -5.26 14.01 -0.31
CA LEU A 158 -6.04 12.83 -0.69
C LEU A 158 -6.01 12.62 -2.21
N GLU A 159 -6.28 13.66 -3.00
CA GLU A 159 -6.24 13.62 -4.47
C GLU A 159 -4.87 13.14 -4.98
N PHE A 160 -3.78 13.66 -4.41
CA PHE A 160 -2.42 13.25 -4.77
C PHE A 160 -2.17 11.77 -4.43
N ALA A 161 -2.55 11.32 -3.23
CA ALA A 161 -2.37 9.93 -2.80
C ALA A 161 -3.17 8.97 -3.70
N CYS A 162 -4.43 9.28 -3.99
CA CYS A 162 -5.30 8.54 -4.90
C CYS A 162 -4.68 8.45 -6.30
N LYS A 163 -4.27 9.58 -6.88
CA LYS A 163 -3.61 9.62 -8.20
C LYS A 163 -2.30 8.84 -8.24
N SER A 164 -1.48 8.92 -7.19
CA SER A 164 -0.23 8.15 -7.10
C SER A 164 -0.48 6.64 -7.08
N LEU A 165 -1.48 6.19 -6.31
CA LEU A 165 -1.89 4.79 -6.24
C LEU A 165 -2.48 4.32 -7.58
N GLU A 166 -3.36 5.11 -8.19
CA GLU A 166 -3.96 4.83 -9.52
C GLU A 166 -2.89 4.76 -10.63
N GLN A 167 -1.93 5.69 -10.63
CA GLN A 167 -0.86 5.74 -11.63
C GLN A 167 0.11 4.55 -11.54
N GLU A 168 0.25 3.91 -10.38
CA GLU A 168 1.01 2.66 -10.25
C GLU A 168 0.13 1.42 -10.53
N ALA A 169 -1.15 1.46 -10.13
CA ALA A 169 -2.11 0.38 -10.30
C ALA A 169 -2.49 0.14 -11.78
N TYR A 170 -2.99 1.14 -12.49
CA TYR A 170 -3.54 0.95 -13.83
C TYR A 170 -2.51 0.40 -14.85
N PRO A 171 -1.22 0.81 -14.86
CA PRO A 171 -0.21 0.17 -15.70
C PRO A 171 0.11 -1.27 -15.32
N ALA A 172 -0.05 -1.66 -14.05
CA ALA A 172 0.07 -3.06 -13.62
C ALA A 172 -1.13 -3.91 -14.05
N LEU A 173 -2.34 -3.35 -14.05
CA LEU A 173 -3.54 -3.96 -14.63
C LEU A 173 -3.36 -4.20 -16.14
N ASP A 174 -2.96 -3.18 -16.89
CA ASP A 174 -2.77 -3.26 -18.35
C ASP A 174 -1.59 -4.18 -18.74
N GLU A 175 -0.48 -4.12 -18.01
CA GLU A 175 0.65 -5.03 -18.21
C GLU A 175 0.27 -6.50 -18.01
N LEU A 176 -0.61 -6.81 -17.04
CA LEU A 176 -1.11 -8.17 -16.87
C LEU A 176 -2.07 -8.54 -18.01
N SER A 177 -3.10 -7.72 -18.25
CA SER A 177 -4.15 -7.94 -19.26
C SER A 177 -3.56 -8.22 -20.65
N SER A 178 -2.49 -7.50 -21.01
CA SER A 178 -1.82 -7.63 -22.32
C SER A 178 -0.71 -8.71 -22.39
N LYS A 179 -0.20 -9.22 -21.25
CA LYS A 179 1.02 -10.07 -21.24
C LYS A 179 0.94 -11.34 -20.39
N VAL A 180 -0.24 -11.76 -19.90
CA VAL A 180 -0.47 -13.12 -19.37
C VAL A 180 -0.27 -14.15 -20.48
N SER A 181 0.99 -14.52 -20.64
CA SER A 181 1.49 -15.57 -21.52
C SER A 181 2.20 -16.57 -20.62
N THR A 182 1.83 -17.85 -20.75
CA THR A 182 2.29 -18.96 -19.90
C THR A 182 3.79 -19.24 -19.96
N LEU A 183 4.54 -18.47 -20.76
CA LEU A 183 5.95 -18.62 -21.07
C LEU A 183 6.90 -17.99 -20.01
N ASN A 184 6.39 -17.24 -19.02
CA ASN A 184 7.22 -16.52 -18.05
C ASN A 184 6.63 -16.55 -16.62
N LEU A 185 6.66 -17.71 -15.95
CA LEU A 185 6.22 -17.88 -14.55
C LEU A 185 6.89 -16.85 -13.60
N GLU A 186 8.17 -16.54 -13.82
CA GLU A 186 8.90 -15.50 -13.06
C GLU A 186 8.29 -14.09 -13.23
N ARG A 187 7.78 -13.74 -14.41
CA ARG A 187 7.08 -12.46 -14.61
C ARG A 187 5.72 -12.45 -13.91
N VAL A 188 4.98 -13.56 -13.92
CA VAL A 188 3.73 -13.70 -13.17
C VAL A 188 4.00 -13.49 -11.68
N ARG A 189 5.06 -14.09 -11.12
CA ARG A 189 5.48 -13.86 -9.72
C ARG A 189 5.95 -12.44 -9.43
N GLN A 190 6.70 -11.81 -10.34
CA GLN A 190 7.12 -10.42 -10.18
C GLN A 190 5.91 -9.46 -10.20
N ILE A 191 4.93 -9.70 -11.07
CA ILE A 191 3.68 -8.93 -11.13
C ILE A 191 2.83 -9.20 -9.88
N LYS A 192 2.69 -10.46 -9.43
CA LYS A 192 2.02 -10.82 -8.17
C LYS A 192 2.62 -10.08 -6.96
N SER A 193 3.95 -10.04 -6.87
CA SER A 193 4.66 -9.33 -5.80
C SER A 193 4.42 -7.81 -5.84
N ARG A 194 4.43 -7.19 -7.04
CA ARG A 194 4.04 -5.77 -7.21
C ARG A 194 2.58 -5.54 -6.83
N LEU A 195 1.67 -6.40 -7.30
CA LEU A 195 0.23 -6.28 -7.08
C LEU A 195 -0.14 -6.39 -5.60
N VAL A 196 0.45 -7.34 -4.86
CA VAL A 196 0.31 -7.44 -3.40
C VAL A 196 0.87 -6.19 -2.69
N ALA A 197 1.98 -5.62 -3.17
CA ALA A 197 2.55 -4.39 -2.60
C ALA A 197 1.76 -3.12 -2.93
N ILE A 198 1.03 -3.06 -4.05
CA ILE A 198 0.09 -1.97 -4.39
C ILE A 198 -1.20 -2.15 -3.59
N SER A 199 -1.84 -3.33 -3.67
CA SER A 199 -3.07 -3.66 -2.93
C SER A 199 -2.92 -3.45 -1.43
N GLY A 200 -1.81 -3.88 -0.82
CA GLY A 200 -1.50 -3.66 0.60
C GLY A 200 -1.18 -2.21 1.00
N ARG A 201 -1.09 -1.27 0.04
CA ARG A 201 -1.06 0.18 0.29
C ARG A 201 -2.44 0.81 0.13
N VAL A 202 -3.15 0.47 -0.95
CA VAL A 202 -4.55 0.90 -1.17
C VAL A 202 -5.44 0.47 0.00
N GLN A 203 -5.30 -0.78 0.46
CA GLN A 203 -5.99 -1.33 1.63
C GLN A 203 -5.78 -0.47 2.88
N LYS A 204 -4.55 -0.04 3.17
CA LYS A 204 -4.25 0.79 4.35
C LYS A 204 -4.80 2.20 4.24
N VAL A 205 -4.87 2.76 3.03
CA VAL A 205 -5.52 4.07 2.81
C VAL A 205 -7.03 3.92 2.95
N ARG A 206 -7.63 2.81 2.50
CA ARG A 206 -9.04 2.48 2.72
C ARG A 206 -9.35 2.33 4.22
N GLU A 207 -8.58 1.50 4.94
CA GLU A 207 -8.74 1.26 6.38
C GLU A 207 -8.63 2.55 7.21
N GLU A 208 -7.69 3.44 6.86
CA GLU A 208 -7.51 4.71 7.58
C GLU A 208 -8.57 5.77 7.21
N LEU A 209 -9.20 5.68 6.04
CA LEU A 209 -10.39 6.47 5.70
C LEU A 209 -11.63 5.92 6.41
N GLU A 210 -11.85 4.61 6.39
CA GLU A 210 -12.96 3.93 7.09
C GLU A 210 -12.96 4.30 8.58
N ARG A 211 -11.81 4.14 9.25
CA ARG A 211 -11.55 4.53 10.65
C ARG A 211 -11.71 6.04 10.92
N LEU A 212 -11.77 6.88 9.89
CA LEU A 212 -11.94 8.33 10.00
C LEU A 212 -13.38 8.77 9.73
N LEU A 213 -14.15 8.04 8.91
CA LEU A 213 -15.60 8.22 8.82
C LEU A 213 -16.32 7.62 10.04
N ASP A 214 -15.79 6.54 10.63
CA ASP A 214 -16.40 5.85 11.79
C ASP A 214 -16.37 6.65 13.11
N ASP A 215 -15.62 7.76 13.20
CA ASP A 215 -15.43 8.54 14.44
C ASP A 215 -15.60 10.06 14.25
N ASP A 216 -16.80 10.55 14.58
CA ASP A 216 -17.17 11.97 14.62
C ASP A 216 -16.18 12.84 15.42
N LEU A 217 -15.52 12.31 16.46
CA LEU A 217 -14.57 13.07 17.27
C LEU A 217 -13.26 13.29 16.54
N ASP A 218 -12.81 12.32 15.74
CA ASP A 218 -11.60 12.41 14.92
C ASP A 218 -11.87 13.27 13.67
N MET A 219 -13.10 13.23 13.10
CA MET A 219 -13.56 14.22 12.11
C MET A 219 -13.59 15.64 12.68
N ALA A 220 -14.30 15.85 13.79
CA ALA A 220 -14.36 17.13 14.50
C ALA A 220 -12.98 17.61 14.98
N ALA A 221 -12.02 16.69 15.19
CA ALA A 221 -10.67 17.05 15.58
C ALA A 221 -9.97 17.90 14.49
N MET A 222 -10.32 17.71 13.21
CA MET A 222 -9.68 18.34 12.05
C MET A 222 -10.20 19.74 11.68
N HIS A 223 -11.29 20.24 12.27
CA HIS A 223 -11.83 21.58 11.98
C HIS A 223 -11.02 22.70 12.71
N LEU A 224 -9.79 22.93 12.24
CA LEU A 224 -8.81 23.81 12.90
C LEU A 224 -9.19 25.30 12.87
N SER A 225 -9.76 25.78 11.76
CA SER A 225 -10.12 27.18 11.58
C SER A 225 -11.25 27.60 12.53
N GLU A 226 -12.30 26.77 12.66
CA GLU A 226 -13.38 27.02 13.62
C GLU A 226 -12.85 26.90 15.06
N LYS A 227 -12.03 25.88 15.39
CA LYS A 227 -11.37 25.76 16.71
C LYS A 227 -10.55 27.00 17.11
N LEU A 228 -9.80 27.61 16.18
CA LEU A 228 -9.04 28.83 16.46
C LEU A 228 -9.94 30.05 16.68
N ALA A 229 -11.06 30.16 15.94
CA ALA A 229 -12.02 31.25 16.15
C ALA A 229 -12.66 31.17 17.55
N TYR A 230 -13.07 29.97 17.99
CA TYR A 230 -13.58 29.75 19.34
C TYR A 230 -12.51 30.00 20.43
N GLN A 231 -11.26 29.57 20.23
CA GLN A 231 -10.16 29.88 21.15
C GLN A 231 -9.91 31.39 21.26
N ALA A 232 -9.95 32.14 20.15
CA ALA A 232 -9.78 33.59 20.16
C ALA A 232 -10.92 34.31 20.91
N ALA A 233 -12.18 33.93 20.66
CA ALA A 233 -13.34 34.47 21.36
C ALA A 233 -13.26 34.20 22.88
N GLY A 234 -12.94 32.97 23.29
CA GLY A 234 -12.84 32.58 24.70
C GLY A 234 -11.66 33.18 25.47
N HIS A 235 -10.62 33.67 24.80
CA HIS A 235 -9.56 34.46 25.46
C HIS A 235 -9.98 35.92 25.68
N SER A 236 -10.88 36.46 24.85
CA SER A 236 -11.34 37.86 24.97
C SER A 236 -12.27 38.10 26.16
N SER A 237 -12.88 37.07 26.75
CA SER A 237 -13.79 37.17 27.90
C SER A 237 -13.13 36.82 29.25
N ARG A 238 -11.86 36.42 29.24
CA ARG A 238 -11.13 35.99 30.46
C ARG A 238 -10.21 37.09 31.04
N HIS A 239 -9.96 38.19 30.33
CA HIS A 239 -9.02 39.21 30.78
C HIS A 239 -9.58 40.15 31.87
N ASP A 240 -10.91 40.23 32.02
CA ASP A 240 -11.60 41.26 32.82
C ASP A 240 -11.97 40.81 34.27
N ILE A 241 -11.42 39.69 34.78
CA ILE A 241 -11.82 39.08 36.07
C ILE A 241 -10.62 38.60 36.92
N GLU A 242 -9.45 39.22 36.77
CA GLU A 242 -8.24 38.91 37.59
C GLU A 242 -7.75 40.12 38.44
N GLU A 243 -8.63 41.10 38.71
CA GLU A 243 -8.54 42.01 39.88
C GLU A 243 -9.67 41.69 40.88
N GLU A 244 -9.46 41.99 42.18
CA GLU A 244 -10.39 41.80 43.31
C GLU A 244 -10.76 40.34 43.68
N ALA A 245 -9.77 39.54 44.07
CA ALA A 245 -9.97 38.33 44.89
C ALA A 245 -8.75 38.01 45.79
N SER A 246 -8.64 38.68 46.94
CA SER A 246 -7.64 38.34 47.97
C SER A 246 -8.15 38.61 49.39
N ALA A 247 -7.80 37.71 50.33
CA ALA A 247 -8.45 37.50 51.64
C ALA A 247 -9.89 36.91 51.54
N SER A 248 -10.33 36.02 52.43
CA SER A 248 -9.71 35.46 53.65
C SER A 248 -10.14 34.01 53.92
N ASP A 249 -9.33 33.27 54.66
CA ASP A 249 -9.68 31.97 55.25
C ASP A 249 -10.78 32.09 56.34
N GLU A 250 -11.53 31.01 56.59
CA GLU A 250 -11.54 30.29 57.89
C GLU A 250 -12.41 29.00 57.84
N GLU A 251 -12.22 28.10 58.80
CA GLU A 251 -12.68 26.69 58.80
C GLU A 251 -13.94 26.45 59.68
N ARG A 252 -14.72 25.39 59.41
CA ARG A 252 -15.38 24.54 60.45
C ARG A 252 -16.10 23.28 59.93
N ASP A 253 -16.18 22.28 60.81
CA ASP A 253 -16.68 20.91 60.59
C ASP A 253 -18.12 20.64 61.08
N ASP A 254 -18.66 19.48 60.66
CA ASP A 254 -19.64 18.56 61.30
C ASP A 254 -21.07 19.06 61.69
N ASP A 255 -22.15 18.26 61.67
CA ASP A 255 -22.35 16.81 61.37
C ASP A 255 -23.81 16.47 60.91
N ASP A 256 -24.08 15.17 60.69
CA ASP A 256 -25.38 14.44 60.74
C ASP A 256 -26.44 14.52 59.59
N ILE A 257 -26.60 13.38 58.87
CA ILE A 257 -27.82 12.51 58.76
C ILE A 257 -29.20 13.18 58.47
N GLU A 258 -30.08 12.77 57.53
CA GLU A 258 -30.24 11.69 56.49
C GLU A 258 -31.45 12.10 55.57
N GLU A 259 -31.92 11.48 54.47
CA GLU A 259 -31.64 10.27 53.65
C GLU A 259 -32.24 10.49 52.21
N HIS A 260 -32.27 9.44 51.36
CA HIS A 260 -33.07 9.22 50.14
C HIS A 260 -32.73 9.99 48.83
N GLY A 261 -32.33 9.23 47.80
CA GLY A 261 -32.31 9.68 46.40
C GLY A 261 -31.50 8.75 45.46
N GLU A 262 -32.17 7.90 44.68
CA GLU A 262 -31.49 6.96 43.77
C GLU A 262 -30.89 7.64 42.53
N SER A 263 -29.63 7.37 42.19
CA SER A 263 -29.23 7.08 40.80
C SER A 263 -27.82 6.46 40.66
N SER A 264 -27.58 5.96 39.45
CA SER A 264 -26.42 5.25 38.91
C SER A 264 -25.01 5.65 39.39
N ARG A 265 -24.12 4.64 39.41
CA ARG A 265 -22.67 4.78 39.62
C ARG A 265 -22.02 5.70 38.58
N ASP A 266 -21.54 6.87 39.00
CA ASP A 266 -20.71 7.73 38.14
C ASP A 266 -19.29 7.20 38.00
N GLY A 267 -18.92 6.84 36.76
CA GLY A 267 -17.58 6.43 36.38
C GLY A 267 -16.69 7.63 36.05
N ASN A 268 -16.22 8.37 37.07
CA ASN A 268 -15.40 9.56 36.89
C ASN A 268 -14.14 9.27 36.03
N HIS A 269 -14.09 9.83 34.82
CA HIS A 269 -12.87 10.07 34.04
C HIS A 269 -12.93 11.51 33.50
N GLY A 270 -11.96 12.33 33.89
CA GLY A 270 -12.02 13.78 33.68
C GLY A 270 -11.59 14.23 32.29
N THR A 271 -12.53 14.75 31.50
CA THR A 271 -12.29 15.53 30.27
C THR A 271 -13.14 16.81 30.23
N SER A 272 -13.07 17.61 31.29
CA SER A 272 -13.80 18.88 31.41
C SER A 272 -13.16 20.01 30.58
N SER A 273 -13.41 20.01 29.27
CA SER A 273 -13.19 21.19 28.39
C SER A 273 -13.86 21.15 26.99
N ILE A 274 -14.61 20.09 26.63
CA ILE A 274 -15.10 19.87 25.24
C ILE A 274 -16.62 20.15 25.08
N LEU A 275 -17.37 20.33 26.17
CA LEU A 275 -18.81 20.62 26.13
C LEU A 275 -19.10 22.00 25.50
N GLY A 276 -19.47 22.01 24.22
CA GLY A 276 -20.03 23.19 23.54
C GLY A 276 -19.66 23.39 22.07
N PHE A 277 -18.69 22.64 21.52
CA PHE A 277 -18.26 22.82 20.13
C PHE A 277 -18.31 21.52 19.30
N THR A 278 -19.42 21.34 18.58
CA THR A 278 -19.54 20.41 17.46
C THR A 278 -19.35 21.19 16.14
N PRO A 279 -18.22 21.04 15.42
CA PRO A 279 -18.08 21.59 14.08
C PRO A 279 -19.07 20.91 13.10
N ARG A 280 -19.29 21.52 11.93
CA ARG A 280 -20.10 20.92 10.87
C ARG A 280 -19.26 19.90 10.08
N ILE A 281 -19.23 18.68 10.59
CA ILE A 281 -18.51 17.55 9.98
C ILE A 281 -19.08 17.17 8.61
N ASP A 282 -20.33 17.49 8.30
CA ASP A 282 -21.01 17.15 7.04
C ASP A 282 -20.27 17.63 5.77
N GLU A 283 -19.55 18.75 5.81
CA GLU A 283 -18.72 19.23 4.68
C GLU A 283 -17.39 18.45 4.51
N LEU A 284 -16.95 17.76 5.57
CA LEU A 284 -15.77 16.88 5.59
C LEU A 284 -16.16 15.42 5.31
N GLU A 285 -17.28 14.94 5.86
CA GLU A 285 -17.85 13.61 5.66
C GLU A 285 -18.04 13.32 4.16
N ILE A 286 -18.79 14.19 3.46
CA ILE A 286 -19.04 14.09 2.01
C ILE A 286 -17.71 14.07 1.19
N LEU A 287 -16.69 14.79 1.66
CA LEU A 287 -15.37 14.81 1.03
C LEU A 287 -14.63 13.50 1.24
N LEU A 288 -14.65 12.94 2.45
CA LEU A 288 -14.02 11.66 2.77
C LEU A 288 -14.76 10.48 2.11
N GLU A 289 -16.11 10.49 2.08
CA GLU A 289 -16.93 9.52 1.35
C GLU A 289 -16.53 9.43 -0.13
N ALA A 290 -16.37 10.57 -0.81
CA ALA A 290 -16.01 10.61 -2.23
C ALA A 290 -14.65 9.94 -2.50
N TYR A 291 -13.64 10.21 -1.65
CA TYR A 291 -12.32 9.57 -1.76
C TYR A 291 -12.33 8.11 -1.29
N PHE A 292 -13.16 7.74 -0.30
CA PHE A 292 -13.35 6.36 0.14
C PHE A 292 -13.96 5.50 -0.97
N VAL A 293 -15.03 5.96 -1.62
CA VAL A 293 -15.65 5.28 -2.78
C VAL A 293 -14.68 5.19 -3.96
N GLN A 294 -13.84 6.21 -4.21
CA GLN A 294 -12.79 6.10 -5.22
C GLN A 294 -11.77 5.01 -4.86
N ILE A 295 -11.22 5.04 -3.64
CA ILE A 295 -10.20 4.10 -3.16
C ILE A 295 -10.74 2.66 -3.14
N ASP A 296 -11.94 2.41 -2.62
CA ASP A 296 -12.60 1.10 -2.65
C ASP A 296 -12.85 0.63 -4.10
N GLY A 297 -13.24 1.55 -4.98
CA GLY A 297 -13.33 1.32 -6.42
C GLY A 297 -12.00 0.98 -7.11
N THR A 298 -10.84 1.38 -6.57
CA THR A 298 -9.52 0.91 -7.02
C THR A 298 -9.13 -0.42 -6.39
N LEU A 299 -9.46 -0.63 -5.11
CA LEU A 299 -9.17 -1.86 -4.37
C LEU A 299 -9.90 -3.06 -4.98
N ASN A 300 -11.19 -2.93 -5.30
CA ASN A 300 -11.95 -4.01 -5.93
C ASN A 300 -11.36 -4.43 -7.28
N LYS A 301 -10.96 -3.47 -8.13
CA LYS A 301 -10.26 -3.76 -9.40
C LYS A 301 -8.94 -4.50 -9.17
N LEU A 302 -8.16 -4.10 -8.17
CA LEU A 302 -6.91 -4.76 -7.78
C LEU A 302 -7.15 -6.17 -7.20
N SER A 303 -8.26 -6.37 -6.49
CA SER A 303 -8.66 -7.66 -5.92
C SER A 303 -9.02 -8.67 -7.01
N THR A 304 -9.92 -8.31 -7.94
CA THR A 304 -10.26 -9.14 -9.10
C THR A 304 -9.05 -9.42 -9.99
N LEU A 305 -8.14 -8.45 -10.15
CA LEU A 305 -6.88 -8.70 -10.86
C LEU A 305 -6.00 -9.72 -10.11
N ARG A 306 -5.94 -9.64 -8.77
CA ARG A 306 -5.13 -10.55 -7.95
C ARG A 306 -5.66 -11.99 -8.01
N GLU A 307 -6.97 -12.16 -7.95
CA GLU A 307 -7.65 -13.45 -8.15
C GLU A 307 -7.24 -14.05 -9.51
N TYR A 308 -7.34 -13.27 -10.59
CA TYR A 308 -6.90 -13.69 -11.92
C TYR A 308 -5.38 -13.99 -12.04
N VAL A 309 -4.51 -13.30 -11.29
CA VAL A 309 -3.07 -13.67 -11.19
C VAL A 309 -2.88 -15.00 -10.47
N GLU A 310 -3.66 -15.26 -9.43
CA GLU A 310 -3.57 -16.47 -8.61
C GLU A 310 -4.08 -17.70 -9.39
N ASP A 311 -5.24 -17.60 -10.06
CA ASP A 311 -5.72 -18.57 -11.04
C ASP A 311 -4.70 -18.86 -12.16
N THR A 312 -4.03 -17.80 -12.65
CA THR A 312 -3.01 -17.91 -13.71
C THR A 312 -1.76 -18.64 -13.22
N GLU A 313 -1.29 -18.36 -12.00
CA GLU A 313 -0.13 -19.07 -11.42
C GLU A 313 -0.46 -20.56 -11.23
N ASP A 314 -1.64 -20.88 -10.69
CA ASP A 314 -2.04 -22.27 -10.45
C ASP A 314 -2.33 -23.05 -11.74
N TYR A 315 -2.92 -22.41 -12.77
CA TYR A 315 -3.03 -23.01 -14.11
C TYR A 315 -1.64 -23.33 -14.72
N ILE A 316 -0.67 -22.42 -14.57
CA ILE A 316 0.70 -22.64 -15.06
C ILE A 316 1.38 -23.76 -14.27
N ASN A 317 1.18 -23.85 -12.95
CA ASN A 317 1.71 -24.93 -12.11
C ASN A 317 1.15 -26.29 -12.56
N ILE A 318 -0.17 -26.41 -12.71
CA ILE A 318 -0.85 -27.65 -13.16
C ILE A 318 -0.38 -28.05 -14.57
N MET A 319 -0.21 -27.10 -15.49
CA MET A 319 0.33 -27.35 -16.83
C MET A 319 1.78 -27.81 -16.79
N LEU A 320 2.60 -27.25 -15.90
CA LEU A 320 4.01 -27.60 -15.73
C LEU A 320 4.15 -29.02 -15.14
N ASP A 321 3.30 -29.40 -14.19
CA ASP A 321 3.23 -30.75 -13.64
C ASP A 321 2.78 -31.79 -14.70
N ASP A 322 1.82 -31.46 -15.58
CA ASP A 322 1.47 -32.29 -16.74
C ASP A 322 2.68 -32.49 -17.68
N LYS A 323 3.44 -31.43 -17.98
CA LYS A 323 4.66 -31.56 -18.79
C LYS A 323 5.74 -32.39 -18.08
N GLN A 324 5.95 -32.23 -16.78
CA GLN A 324 6.89 -33.08 -16.02
C GLN A 324 6.47 -34.55 -16.05
N ASN A 325 5.18 -34.83 -15.84
CA ASN A 325 4.63 -36.18 -15.89
C ASN A 325 4.79 -36.82 -17.28
N GLN A 326 4.55 -36.06 -18.36
CA GLN A 326 4.78 -36.52 -19.74
C GLN A 326 6.28 -36.81 -20.03
N LEU A 327 7.19 -35.97 -19.54
CA LEU A 327 8.63 -36.20 -19.66
C LEU A 327 9.08 -37.45 -18.87
N LEU A 328 8.52 -37.65 -17.67
CA LEU A 328 8.76 -38.84 -16.84
C LEU A 328 8.22 -40.12 -17.52
N GLN A 329 7.02 -40.06 -18.09
CA GLN A 329 6.40 -41.14 -18.87
C GLN A 329 7.26 -41.52 -20.10
N MET A 330 7.76 -40.53 -20.85
CA MET A 330 8.71 -40.77 -21.96
C MET A 330 10.06 -41.33 -21.47
N GLY A 331 10.56 -40.85 -20.34
CA GLY A 331 11.78 -41.36 -19.71
C GLY A 331 11.69 -42.83 -19.32
N ILE A 332 10.57 -43.26 -18.72
CA ILE A 332 10.29 -44.66 -18.40
C ILE A 332 10.25 -45.51 -19.68
N MET A 333 9.54 -45.05 -20.72
CA MET A 333 9.45 -45.76 -22.01
C MET A 333 10.84 -45.97 -22.65
N LEU A 334 11.67 -44.94 -22.69
CA LEU A 334 13.03 -44.99 -23.24
C LEU A 334 13.96 -45.87 -22.40
N SER A 335 13.88 -45.78 -21.07
CA SER A 335 14.64 -46.62 -20.13
C SER A 335 14.29 -48.11 -20.32
N THR A 336 13.00 -48.45 -20.41
CA THR A 336 12.58 -49.85 -20.64
C THR A 336 12.98 -50.36 -22.02
N GLY A 337 12.91 -49.52 -23.07
CA GLY A 337 13.47 -49.87 -24.39
C GLY A 337 14.96 -50.19 -24.32
N THR A 338 15.74 -49.36 -23.61
CA THR A 338 17.18 -49.55 -23.39
C THR A 338 17.48 -50.84 -22.63
N LEU A 339 16.69 -51.17 -21.60
CA LEU A 339 16.82 -52.42 -20.83
C LEU A 339 16.57 -53.66 -21.71
N VAL A 340 15.49 -53.66 -22.50
CA VAL A 340 15.16 -54.81 -23.37
C VAL A 340 16.19 -54.99 -24.49
N ILE A 341 16.72 -53.89 -25.05
CA ILE A 341 17.85 -53.92 -26.00
C ILE A 341 19.11 -54.50 -25.31
N THR A 342 19.41 -54.09 -24.08
CA THR A 342 20.56 -54.59 -23.31
C THR A 342 20.47 -56.09 -23.06
N CYS A 343 19.29 -56.63 -22.76
CA CYS A 343 19.08 -58.08 -22.67
C CYS A 343 19.37 -58.80 -24.00
N GLY A 344 18.97 -58.21 -25.14
CA GLY A 344 19.32 -58.73 -26.47
C GLY A 344 20.83 -58.71 -26.75
N ILE A 345 21.52 -57.64 -26.34
CA ILE A 345 22.98 -57.51 -26.45
C ILE A 345 23.69 -58.55 -25.59
N LEU A 346 23.21 -58.85 -24.38
CA LEU A 346 23.77 -59.89 -23.51
C LEU A 346 23.65 -61.30 -24.15
N VAL A 347 22.48 -61.65 -24.68
CA VAL A 347 22.29 -62.93 -25.41
C VAL A 347 23.20 -63.00 -26.64
N THR A 348 23.27 -61.93 -27.42
CA THR A 348 24.15 -61.82 -28.58
C THR A 348 25.63 -61.92 -28.18
N GLY A 349 26.02 -61.33 -27.05
CA GLY A 349 27.38 -61.37 -26.52
C GLY A 349 27.82 -62.76 -26.10
N VAL A 350 26.96 -63.54 -25.45
CA VAL A 350 27.23 -64.96 -25.13
C VAL A 350 27.38 -65.80 -26.40
N LEU A 351 26.57 -65.53 -27.44
CA LEU A 351 26.68 -66.18 -28.76
C LEU A 351 27.82 -65.63 -29.64
N ALA A 352 28.46 -64.53 -29.23
CA ALA A 352 29.66 -63.98 -29.87
C ALA A 352 30.97 -64.45 -29.20
N MET A 353 30.89 -65.12 -28.04
CA MET A 353 32.06 -65.74 -27.42
C MET A 353 32.54 -66.93 -28.25
N ASN A 354 33.86 -67.11 -28.32
CA ASN A 354 34.53 -68.18 -29.07
C ASN A 354 34.39 -69.56 -28.36
N ILE A 355 33.15 -70.02 -28.19
CA ILE A 355 32.78 -71.29 -27.55
C ILE A 355 32.35 -72.26 -28.65
N HIS A 356 32.94 -73.46 -28.67
CA HIS A 356 32.78 -74.41 -29.78
C HIS A 356 31.44 -75.19 -29.75
N ILE A 357 30.31 -74.48 -29.77
CA ILE A 357 28.96 -75.06 -29.75
C ILE A 357 28.70 -75.87 -31.05
N PRO A 358 28.07 -77.07 -31.01
CA PRO A 358 27.78 -77.85 -32.22
C PRO A 358 26.87 -77.15 -33.24
N LEU A 359 26.11 -76.12 -32.85
CA LEU A 359 25.26 -75.32 -33.74
C LEU A 359 26.03 -74.64 -34.90
N TYR A 360 27.32 -74.30 -34.72
CA TYR A 360 28.11 -73.65 -35.78
C TYR A 360 28.47 -74.60 -36.95
N LYS A 361 28.16 -75.90 -36.85
CA LYS A 361 28.30 -76.87 -37.96
C LYS A 361 27.00 -77.04 -38.77
N ALA A 362 25.93 -76.32 -38.42
CA ALA A 362 24.64 -76.37 -39.11
C ALA A 362 24.63 -75.51 -40.40
N PRO A 363 23.70 -75.77 -41.35
CA PRO A 363 23.55 -74.92 -42.53
C PRO A 363 23.21 -73.46 -42.18
N THR A 364 23.58 -72.53 -43.06
CA THR A 364 23.45 -71.07 -42.91
C THR A 364 22.05 -70.57 -42.55
N ILE A 365 21.00 -71.34 -42.83
CA ILE A 365 19.62 -71.05 -42.43
C ILE A 365 19.44 -70.97 -40.90
N VAL A 366 20.23 -71.73 -40.12
CA VAL A 366 20.16 -71.74 -38.65
C VAL A 366 20.72 -70.45 -38.05
N PHE A 367 21.73 -69.84 -38.69
CA PHE A 367 22.23 -68.52 -38.29
C PHE A 367 21.18 -67.42 -38.47
N TRP A 368 20.46 -67.44 -39.60
CA TRP A 368 19.36 -66.50 -39.85
C TRP A 368 18.17 -66.73 -38.90
N GLN A 369 17.84 -67.99 -38.59
CA GLN A 369 16.81 -68.33 -37.59
C GLN A 369 17.19 -67.85 -36.18
N ALA A 370 18.44 -68.05 -35.74
CA ALA A 370 18.91 -67.58 -34.45
C ALA A 370 18.90 -66.04 -34.36
N THR A 371 19.42 -65.36 -35.39
CA THR A 371 19.45 -63.89 -35.47
C THR A 371 18.03 -63.31 -35.46
N GLY A 372 17.13 -63.86 -36.29
CA GLY A 372 15.72 -63.47 -36.33
C GLY A 372 14.98 -63.76 -35.01
N GLY A 373 15.34 -64.86 -34.32
CA GLY A 373 14.81 -65.20 -33.01
C GLY A 373 15.20 -64.22 -31.91
N VAL A 374 16.46 -63.77 -31.87
CA VAL A 374 16.92 -62.76 -30.90
C VAL A 374 16.27 -61.39 -31.17
N VAL A 375 16.26 -60.93 -32.42
CA VAL A 375 15.62 -59.65 -32.81
C VAL A 375 14.11 -59.69 -32.55
N GLY A 376 13.43 -60.76 -32.97
CA GLY A 376 12.00 -60.96 -32.72
C GLY A 376 11.66 -61.05 -31.24
N GLY A 377 12.50 -61.71 -30.44
CA GLY A 377 12.35 -61.79 -28.98
C GLY A 377 12.48 -60.43 -28.29
N VAL A 378 13.46 -59.60 -28.69
CA VAL A 378 13.64 -58.22 -28.21
C VAL A 378 12.40 -57.36 -28.53
N VAL A 379 11.90 -57.42 -29.77
CA VAL A 379 10.67 -56.70 -30.17
C VAL A 379 9.44 -57.20 -29.41
N ALA A 380 9.27 -58.52 -29.27
CA ALA A 380 8.14 -59.11 -28.55
C ALA A 380 8.14 -58.76 -27.05
N LEU A 381 9.29 -58.78 -26.38
CA LEU A 381 9.42 -58.36 -24.99
C LEU A 381 9.11 -56.87 -24.80
N TYR A 382 9.54 -56.01 -25.71
CA TYR A 382 9.23 -54.58 -25.67
C TYR A 382 7.73 -54.32 -25.89
N LEU A 383 7.10 -54.99 -26.86
CA LEU A 383 5.64 -54.91 -27.06
C LEU A 383 4.86 -55.45 -25.85
N MET A 384 5.32 -56.54 -25.22
CA MET A 384 4.71 -57.07 -23.99
C MET A 384 4.80 -56.06 -22.84
N ALA A 385 5.94 -55.38 -22.67
CA ALA A 385 6.12 -54.33 -21.67
C ALA A 385 5.18 -53.13 -21.92
N LEU A 386 5.07 -52.65 -23.17
CA LEU A 386 4.14 -51.58 -23.54
C LEU A 386 2.67 -51.97 -23.29
N LEU A 387 2.27 -53.20 -23.64
CA LEU A 387 0.92 -53.72 -23.34
C LEU A 387 0.66 -53.81 -21.83
N TRP A 388 1.65 -54.19 -21.04
CA TRP A 388 1.55 -54.23 -19.58
C TRP A 388 1.39 -52.83 -18.97
N TYR A 389 2.22 -51.85 -19.36
CA TYR A 389 2.09 -50.47 -18.88
C TYR A 389 0.73 -49.84 -19.24
N ARG A 390 0.23 -50.10 -20.45
CA ARG A 390 -1.08 -49.61 -20.92
C ARG A 390 -2.24 -50.26 -20.15
N ARG A 391 -2.10 -51.54 -19.78
CA ARG A 391 -3.08 -52.23 -18.92
C ARG A 391 -3.03 -51.77 -17.46
N SER A 392 -1.85 -51.39 -16.97
CA SER A 392 -1.67 -50.80 -15.62
C SER A 392 -2.02 -49.31 -15.54
N GLY A 393 -2.45 -48.67 -16.63
CA GLY A 393 -2.84 -47.25 -16.65
C GLY A 393 -1.70 -46.24 -16.48
N ILE A 394 -0.45 -46.69 -16.50
CA ILE A 394 0.76 -45.85 -16.38
C ILE A 394 1.03 -45.09 -17.69
N LEU A 395 0.61 -45.66 -18.82
CA LEU A 395 0.38 -44.92 -20.06
C LEU A 395 -1.13 -44.91 -20.33
N ARG A 396 -1.73 -43.72 -20.34
CA ARG A 396 -3.03 -43.46 -20.97
C ARG A 396 -2.83 -43.22 -22.47
#